data_AF-F2AQ86-F1
#
_entry.id   AF-F2AQ86-F1
#
_cell.length_a   1.000
_cell.length_b   1.000
_cell.length_c   1.000
_cell.angle_alpha   90.00
_cell.angle_beta   90.00
_cell.angle_gamma   90.00
#
_symmetry.space_group_name_H-M   'P 1'
#
loop_
_entity.id
_entity.type
_entity.pdbx_description
1 polymer ?
#
loop_
_entity_poly.entity_id
_entity_poly.type
_entity_poly.pdbx_seq_one_letter_code
_entity_poly.pdbx_strand_id
1 'polypeptide(L)' 'MKIYLDDERTTPERWHRVYWPDEAIELLKTGTVTDISLDHDLGDDDRGTG' A
#
# COMPACT_ATOMS: atom_id res chain seq x y z
N MET A 1 -6.76 -11.15 -0.61
CA MET A 1 -6.20 -10.18 -1.59
C MET A 1 -4.88 -9.68 -1.04
N LYS A 2 -3.85 -9.60 -1.89
CA LYS A 2 -2.53 -9.13 -1.46
C LYS A 2 -2.36 -7.66 -1.85
N ILE A 3 -2.00 -6.81 -0.90
CA ILE A 3 -1.82 -5.36 -1.13
C ILE A 3 -0.35 -5.01 -1.10
N TYR A 4 0.12 -4.32 -2.12
CA TYR A 4 1.49 -3.82 -2.23
C TYR A 4 1.44 -2.30 -2.20
N LEU A 5 1.76 -1.72 -1.04
CA LEU A 5 1.79 -0.28 -0.82
C LEU A 5 3.23 0.21 -1.01
N ASP A 6 3.49 0.74 -2.21
CA ASP A 6 4.80 1.13 -2.70
C ASP A 6 4.62 2.00 -3.96
N ASP A 7 5.27 3.15 -3.98
CA ASP A 7 5.19 4.16 -5.03
C ASP A 7 6.36 4.10 -6.02
N GLU A 8 7.51 3.54 -5.61
CA GLU A 8 8.73 3.49 -6.43
C GLU A 8 8.95 2.15 -7.13
N ARG A 9 8.67 1.02 -6.48
CA ARG A 9 9.02 -0.31 -6.97
C ARG A 9 7.93 -0.93 -7.84
N THR A 10 8.38 -1.85 -8.69
CA THR A 10 7.48 -2.65 -9.55
C THR A 10 6.71 -3.64 -8.70
N THR A 11 5.38 -3.61 -8.84
CA THR A 11 4.51 -4.53 -8.11
C THR A 11 4.69 -5.97 -8.58
N PRO A 12 4.87 -6.93 -7.66
CA PRO A 12 4.97 -8.33 -8.02
C PRO A 12 3.64 -8.87 -8.57
N GLU A 13 3.69 -9.93 -9.38
CA GLU A 13 2.48 -10.56 -9.89
C GLU A 13 1.56 -11.04 -8.75
N ARG A 14 0.24 -10.89 -8.96
CA ARG A 14 -0.82 -11.25 -7.99
C ARG A 14 -0.89 -10.35 -6.75
N TRP A 15 -0.23 -9.21 -6.77
CA TRP A 15 -0.41 -8.14 -5.80
C TRP A 15 -1.21 -6.99 -6.41
N HIS A 16 -2.05 -6.38 -5.58
CA HIS A 16 -2.78 -5.18 -5.90
C HIS A 16 -1.95 -3.97 -5.43
N ARG A 17 -1.48 -3.16 -6.37
CA ARG A 17 -0.68 -1.96 -6.07
C ARG A 17 -1.57 -0.86 -5.54
N VAL A 18 -1.12 -0.23 -4.47
CA VAL A 18 -1.65 1.02 -3.94
C VAL A 18 -0.46 1.95 -3.71
N TYR A 19 -0.69 3.25 -3.89
CA TYR A 19 0.39 4.24 -3.76
C TYR A 19 0.28 4.98 -2.44
N TRP A 20 -0.93 5.05 -1.87
CA TRP A 20 -1.19 5.83 -0.67
C TRP A 20 -1.77 4.99 0.47
N PRO A 21 -1.42 5.33 1.72
CA PRO A 21 -1.97 4.66 2.90
C PRO A 21 -3.50 4.69 2.96
N ASP A 22 -4.13 5.78 2.53
CA ASP A 22 -5.60 5.91 2.55
C ASP A 22 -6.27 4.85 1.66
N GLU A 23 -5.70 4.58 0.48
CA GLU A 23 -6.19 3.55 -0.43
C GLU A 23 -6.04 2.16 0.20
N ALA A 24 -4.88 1.89 0.83
CA ALA A 24 -4.65 0.64 1.54
C ALA A 24 -5.64 0.45 2.70
N ILE A 25 -5.94 1.51 3.46
CA ILE A 25 -6.88 1.49 4.58
C ILE A 25 -8.29 1.14 4.10
N GLU A 26 -8.76 1.75 3.01
CA GLU A 26 -10.08 1.43 2.46
C GLU A 26 -10.17 -0.03 2.01
N LEU A 27 -9.11 -0.57 1.40
CA LEU A 27 -9.07 -1.98 1.03
C LEU A 27 -9.01 -2.90 2.27
N LEU A 28 -8.28 -2.53 3.31
CA LEU A 28 -8.23 -3.28 4.57
C LEU A 28 -9.60 -3.33 5.25
N LYS A 29 -10.38 -2.25 5.22
CA LYS A 29 -11.75 -2.20 5.75
C LYS A 29 -12.68 -3.20 5.08
N THR A 30 -12.39 -3.64 3.86
CA THR A 30 -13.21 -4.67 3.19
C THR A 30 -13.09 -6.05 3.84
N GLY A 31 -12.07 -6.31 4.65
CA GLY A 31 -11.82 -7.61 5.27
C GLY A 31 -11.39 -8.71 4.29
N THR A 32 -11.19 -8.39 3.01
CA THR A 32 -10.78 -9.35 1.97
C THR A 32 -9.26 -9.46 1.81
N VAL A 33 -8.52 -8.59 2.49
CA VAL A 33 -7.06 -8.54 2.46
C VAL A 33 -6.49 -9.68 3.29
N THR A 34 -5.60 -10.45 2.67
CA THR A 34 -4.95 -11.62 3.29
C THR A 34 -3.51 -11.34 3.63
N ASP A 35 -2.85 -10.49 2.85
CA ASP A 35 -1.44 -10.15 2.98
C ASP A 35 -1.25 -8.69 2.61
N ILE A 36 -0.39 -7.99 3.34
CA ILE A 36 0.00 -6.61 3.03
C ILE A 36 1.52 -6.47 3.09
N SER A 37 2.08 -5.82 2.07
CA SER A 37 3.49 -5.42 1.99
C SER A 37 3.52 -3.90 2.04
N LEU A 38 4.29 -3.36 2.97
CA LEU A 38 4.44 -1.93 3.24
C LEU A 38 5.91 -1.59 2.98
N ASP A 39 6.19 -0.62 2.09
CA ASP A 39 7.54 -0.06 2.03
C ASP A 39 7.80 0.87 3.22
N HIS A 40 9.08 1.06 3.58
CA HIS A 40 9.49 1.67 4.85
C HIS A 40 9.61 3.21 4.79
N ASP A 41 9.28 3.77 3.65
CA ASP A 41 9.42 5.15 3.18
C ASP A 41 8.10 5.68 2.63
N LEU A 42 6.98 5.10 3.09
CA LEU A 42 5.64 5.52 2.73
C LEU A 42 5.31 6.92 3.26
N GLY A 43 5.62 7.93 2.45
CA GLY A 43 5.31 9.29 2.77
C GLY A 43 5.97 10.26 1.82
N ASP A 44 5.13 11.04 1.15
CA ASP A 44 5.57 12.34 0.68
C ASP A 44 5.82 13.19 1.94
N ASP A 45 7.03 13.70 2.13
CA ASP A 45 7.38 14.60 3.25
C ASP A 45 6.39 15.78 3.32
N ASP A 46 5.84 16.19 2.17
CA ASP A 46 4.83 17.25 2.05
C ASP A 46 3.43 16.85 2.56
N ARG A 47 3.13 15.55 2.69
CA ARG A 47 1.87 15.02 3.26
C ARG A 47 1.99 14.53 4.71
N GLY A 48 3.17 14.60 5.30
CA GLY A 48 3.36 14.50 6.75
C GLY A 48 3.46 13.09 7.33
N THR A 49 4.00 12.12 6.59
CA THR A 49 4.37 10.80 7.15
C THR A 49 5.87 10.48 7.13
N GLY A 50 6.72 11.47 6.82
CA GLY A 50 8.18 11.41 6.98
C GLY A 50 8.65 11.39 8.43
#